data_AF-A0A560BSY9-F1
#
_entry.id   AF-A0A560BSY9-F1
#
_cell.length_a   1.000
_cell.length_b   1.000
_cell.length_c   1.000
_cell.angle_alpha   90.00
_cell.angle_beta   90.00
_cell.angle_gamma   90.00
#
_symmetry.space_group_name_H-M   'P 1'
#
loop_
_entity.id
_entity.type
_entity.pdbx_description
1 polymer ?
#
loop_
_entity_poly.entity_id
_entity_poly.type
_entity_poly.pdbx_seq_one_letter_code
_entity_poly.pdbx_strand_id
1 'polypeptide(L)'
;MTSMNLSRRSILAGASAVALAAPGPADAADPFGAAIASLEGRAPAAGPDPAIAVCARWVKAWRDVSEAADRSGDRMGQLRAAGFTDEAISEDPEYRVLDASFSRLEREEDDLRNEVPTTPATTLHGVIAKLSAWRMEEEHYGTGGDERFVQSALSDLRRLVHGDAGPAADEGRAAA
;
A
#
# COMPACT_ATOMS: atom_id res chain seq x y z
N MET A 1 -37.57 -4.50 15.89
CA MET A 1 -36.81 -3.59 14.99
C MET A 1 -35.70 -4.42 14.39
N THR A 2 -35.93 -4.93 13.18
CA THR A 2 -35.10 -5.94 12.51
C THR A 2 -34.26 -5.29 11.42
N SER A 3 -32.98 -5.63 11.45
CA SER A 3 -31.88 -5.15 10.61
C SER A 3 -32.14 -5.30 9.10
N MET A 4 -31.95 -4.21 8.34
CA MET A 4 -31.87 -4.26 6.87
C MET A 4 -30.48 -4.72 6.46
N ASN A 5 -30.39 -6.00 6.11
CA ASN A 5 -29.21 -6.64 5.55
C ASN A 5 -29.12 -6.29 4.05
N LEU A 6 -28.45 -5.20 3.71
CA LEU A 6 -28.21 -4.79 2.32
C LEU A 6 -27.19 -5.76 1.69
N SER A 7 -27.72 -6.59 0.80
CA SER A 7 -27.04 -7.67 0.10
C SER A 7 -25.82 -7.18 -0.70
N ARG A 8 -24.65 -7.77 -0.44
CA ARG A 8 -23.37 -7.61 -1.18
C ARG A 8 -23.44 -7.96 -2.68
N ARG A 9 -24.61 -8.29 -3.22
CA ARG A 9 -24.79 -8.78 -4.60
C ARG A 9 -24.87 -7.68 -5.67
N SER A 10 -25.01 -6.41 -5.31
CA SER A 10 -25.24 -5.35 -6.30
C SER A 10 -23.98 -4.79 -6.99
N ILE A 11 -22.77 -5.09 -6.49
CA ILE A 11 -21.54 -4.46 -7.02
C ILE A 11 -20.95 -5.24 -8.22
N LEU A 12 -21.27 -6.53 -8.36
CA LEU A 12 -20.72 -7.40 -9.41
C LEU A 12 -21.47 -7.32 -10.76
N ALA A 13 -22.64 -6.70 -10.82
CA ALA A 13 -23.43 -6.62 -12.06
C ALA A 13 -22.91 -5.58 -13.08
N GLY A 14 -22.00 -4.68 -12.67
CA GLY A 14 -21.50 -3.60 -13.55
C GLY A 14 -20.34 -3.99 -14.47
N ALA A 15 -19.59 -5.05 -14.15
CA ALA A 15 -18.37 -5.39 -14.89
C ALA A 15 -18.60 -6.37 -16.06
N SER A 16 -19.71 -7.13 -16.06
CA SER A 16 -20.00 -8.14 -17.09
C SER A 16 -20.67 -7.61 -18.36
N ALA A 17 -21.03 -6.33 -18.44
CA ALA A 17 -21.86 -5.83 -19.55
C ALA A 17 -21.06 -5.38 -20.80
N VAL A 18 -19.72 -5.40 -20.78
CA VAL A 18 -18.89 -4.92 -21.92
C VAL A 18 -18.29 -6.07 -22.76
N ALA A 19 -18.82 -7.29 -22.64
CA ALA A 19 -18.36 -8.45 -23.40
C ALA A 19 -19.41 -9.05 -24.37
N LEU A 20 -20.36 -8.24 -24.85
CA LEU A 20 -21.37 -8.69 -25.82
C LEU A 20 -21.25 -7.94 -27.15
N ALA A 21 -20.21 -8.25 -27.93
CA ALA A 21 -20.22 -8.10 -29.40
C ALA A 21 -18.98 -8.70 -30.08
N ALA A 22 -18.77 -10.02 -30.02
CA ALA A 22 -18.06 -10.77 -31.07
C ALA A 22 -18.15 -12.29 -30.81
N PRO A 23 -18.45 -13.13 -31.82
CA PRO A 23 -18.29 -14.57 -31.70
C PRO A 23 -16.80 -14.93 -31.89
N GLY A 24 -16.07 -15.00 -30.79
CA GLY A 24 -14.70 -15.55 -30.74
C GLY A 24 -14.69 -16.99 -30.21
N PRO A 25 -13.71 -17.81 -30.58
CA PRO A 25 -13.68 -19.24 -30.26
C PRO A 25 -13.66 -19.47 -28.74
N ALA A 26 -14.41 -20.50 -28.32
CA ALA A 26 -14.82 -20.80 -26.96
C ALA A 26 -13.72 -21.36 -26.03
N ASP A 27 -12.51 -20.80 -26.06
CA ASP A 27 -11.41 -21.33 -25.23
C ASP A 27 -10.47 -20.27 -24.63
N ALA A 28 -10.94 -19.02 -24.52
CA ALA A 28 -10.32 -18.07 -23.59
C ALA A 28 -10.89 -18.35 -22.20
N ALA A 29 -10.34 -19.34 -21.50
CA ALA A 29 -10.56 -19.51 -20.07
C ALA A 29 -10.34 -18.15 -19.40
N ASP A 30 -11.39 -17.59 -18.80
CA ASP A 30 -11.33 -16.29 -18.14
C ASP A 30 -10.18 -16.33 -17.11
N PRO A 31 -9.04 -15.66 -17.37
CA PRO A 31 -7.87 -15.75 -16.52
C PRO A 31 -8.17 -15.14 -15.14
N PHE A 32 -9.13 -14.22 -15.07
CA PHE A 32 -9.61 -13.64 -13.82
C PHE A 32 -10.53 -14.61 -13.08
N GLY A 33 -11.43 -15.29 -13.79
CA GLY A 33 -12.31 -16.32 -13.22
C GLY A 33 -11.53 -17.48 -12.59
N ALA A 34 -10.47 -17.97 -13.26
CA ALA A 34 -9.60 -19.01 -12.72
C ALA A 34 -8.79 -18.53 -11.50
N ALA A 35 -8.31 -17.28 -11.52
CA ALA A 35 -7.61 -16.68 -10.39
C ALA A 35 -8.54 -16.49 -9.18
N ILE A 36 -9.76 -16.00 -9.41
CA ILE A 36 -10.79 -15.83 -8.37
C ILE A 36 -11.15 -17.19 -7.75
N ALA A 37 -11.39 -18.22 -8.56
CA ALA A 37 -11.69 -19.56 -8.04
C ALA A 37 -10.52 -20.17 -7.23
N SER A 38 -9.27 -19.94 -7.65
CA SER A 38 -8.07 -20.36 -6.90
C SER A 38 -7.94 -19.63 -5.56
N LEU A 39 -8.36 -18.37 -5.51
CA LEU A 39 -8.34 -17.54 -4.30
C LEU A 39 -9.50 -17.85 -3.34
N GLU A 40 -10.69 -18.15 -3.86
CA GLU A 40 -11.87 -18.55 -3.05
C GLU A 40 -11.68 -19.93 -2.41
N GLY A 41 -10.92 -20.83 -3.05
CA GLY A 41 -10.58 -22.15 -2.51
C GLY A 41 -9.50 -22.15 -1.42
N ARG A 42 -8.75 -21.04 -1.25
CA ARG A 42 -7.71 -20.91 -0.22
C ARG A 42 -8.32 -20.21 1.00
N ALA A 43 -8.55 -20.97 2.06
CA ALA A 43 -8.92 -20.39 3.35
C ALA A 43 -7.85 -19.35 3.75
N PRO A 44 -8.23 -18.10 4.10
CA PRO A 44 -7.27 -17.10 4.52
C PRO A 44 -6.50 -17.63 5.74
N ALA A 45 -5.19 -17.37 5.78
CA ALA A 45 -4.39 -17.62 6.96
C ALA A 45 -5.10 -16.96 8.16
N ALA A 46 -5.34 -17.71 9.24
CA ALA A 46 -6.21 -17.33 10.35
C ALA A 46 -5.61 -16.25 11.29
N GLY A 47 -4.70 -15.40 10.80
CA GLY A 47 -4.03 -14.35 11.57
C GLY A 47 -4.05 -12.99 10.87
N PRO A 48 -3.83 -11.90 11.60
CA PRO A 48 -3.68 -10.58 11.00
C PRO A 48 -2.49 -10.56 10.04
N ASP A 49 -2.68 -9.99 8.85
CA ASP A 49 -1.63 -9.88 7.84
C ASP A 49 -0.56 -8.88 8.32
N PRO A 50 0.71 -9.29 8.45
CA PRO A 50 1.77 -8.42 8.97
C PRO A 50 2.01 -7.19 8.07
N ALA A 51 1.80 -7.31 6.75
CA ALA A 51 1.96 -6.18 5.83
C ALA A 51 0.91 -5.09 6.11
N ILE A 52 -0.32 -5.45 6.51
CA ILE A 52 -1.35 -4.48 6.89
C ILE A 52 -0.89 -3.69 8.13
N ALA A 53 -0.33 -4.37 9.13
CA ALA A 53 0.12 -3.73 10.36
C ALA A 53 1.28 -2.74 10.11
N VAL A 54 2.27 -3.12 9.29
CA VAL A 54 3.39 -2.24 8.94
C VAL A 54 2.92 -1.07 8.07
N CYS A 55 2.05 -1.29 7.08
CA CYS A 55 1.49 -0.20 6.27
C CYS A 55 0.71 0.80 7.13
N ALA A 56 -0.09 0.32 8.11
CA ALA A 56 -0.82 1.20 9.02
C ALA A 56 0.10 2.02 9.93
N ARG A 57 1.19 1.42 10.43
CA ARG A 57 2.22 2.14 11.19
C ARG A 57 2.91 3.21 10.34
N TRP A 58 3.28 2.87 9.10
CA TRP A 58 3.89 3.80 8.16
C TRP A 58 2.96 4.99 7.87
N VAL A 59 1.68 4.75 7.54
CA VAL A 59 0.70 5.83 7.30
C VAL A 59 0.55 6.74 8.52
N LYS A 60 0.59 6.18 9.73
CA LYS A 60 0.56 6.99 10.94
C LYS A 60 1.84 7.84 11.08
N ALA A 61 3.01 7.22 10.93
CA ALA A 61 4.30 7.93 11.02
C ALA A 61 4.38 9.08 9.99
N TRP A 62 3.92 8.85 8.76
CA TRP A 62 3.81 9.88 7.74
C TRP A 62 2.92 11.07 8.16
N ARG A 63 1.77 10.82 8.80
CA ARG A 63 0.93 11.90 9.36
C ARG A 63 1.62 12.65 10.48
N ASP A 64 2.29 11.92 11.37
CA ASP A 64 3.00 12.50 12.51
C ASP A 64 4.16 13.39 12.02
N VAL A 65 4.87 12.98 10.95
CA VAL A 65 5.89 13.80 10.26
C VAL A 65 5.26 15.05 9.65
N SER A 66 4.14 14.92 8.94
CA SER A 66 3.46 16.06 8.31
C SER A 66 3.02 17.10 9.35
N GLU A 67 2.42 16.68 10.46
CA GLU A 67 2.02 17.57 11.55
C GLU A 67 3.24 18.23 12.22
N ALA A 68 4.35 17.49 12.36
CA ALA A 68 5.58 18.05 12.88
C ALA A 68 6.22 19.07 11.93
N ALA A 69 6.18 18.83 10.62
CA ALA A 69 6.62 19.77 9.59
C ALA A 69 5.82 21.07 9.66
N ASP A 70 4.49 20.99 9.76
CA ASP A 70 3.61 22.15 9.87
C ASP A 70 3.93 22.97 11.13
N ARG A 71 4.06 22.32 12.30
CA ARG A 71 4.42 23.02 13.55
C ARG A 71 5.79 23.68 13.49
N SER A 72 6.78 23.01 12.91
CA SER A 72 8.13 23.55 12.74
C SER A 72 8.11 24.76 11.79
N GLY A 73 7.39 24.63 10.67
CA GLY A 73 7.17 25.69 9.68
C GLY A 73 6.46 26.90 10.27
N ASP A 74 5.40 26.69 11.07
CA ASP A 74 4.68 27.74 11.77
C ASP A 74 5.58 28.50 12.75
N ARG A 75 6.37 27.79 13.56
CA ARG A 75 7.30 28.42 14.49
C ARG A 75 8.37 29.22 13.75
N MET A 76 8.95 28.65 12.70
CA MET A 76 9.91 29.35 11.85
C MET A 76 9.28 30.61 11.23
N GLY A 77 8.04 30.53 10.75
CA GLY A 77 7.29 31.66 10.21
C GLY A 77 7.05 32.77 11.24
N GLN A 78 6.67 32.41 12.47
CA GLN A 78 6.48 33.36 13.57
C GLN A 78 7.79 34.09 13.93
N LEU A 79 8.90 33.38 14.02
CA LEU A 79 10.20 33.97 14.33
C LEU A 79 10.69 34.89 13.21
N ARG A 80 10.53 34.50 11.94
CA ARG A 80 10.83 35.36 10.78
C ARG A 80 9.97 36.63 10.79
N ALA A 81 8.68 36.50 11.08
CA ALA A 81 7.79 37.65 11.20
C ALA A 81 8.17 38.59 12.34
N ALA A 82 8.78 38.06 13.41
CA ALA A 82 9.36 38.84 14.51
C ALA A 82 10.74 39.45 14.18
N GLY A 83 11.27 39.22 12.97
CA GLY A 83 12.52 39.80 12.50
C GLY A 83 13.78 39.02 12.84
N PHE A 84 13.65 37.76 13.31
CA PHE A 84 14.80 36.89 13.55
C PHE A 84 15.45 36.47 12.23
N THR A 85 16.78 36.42 12.22
CA THR A 85 17.56 35.83 11.12
C THR A 85 17.53 34.30 11.19
N ASP A 86 17.84 33.61 10.10
CA ASP A 86 17.88 32.14 10.09
C ASP A 86 18.88 31.57 11.12
N GLU A 87 20.04 32.21 11.33
CA GLU A 87 20.97 31.87 12.42
C GLU A 87 20.29 31.95 13.80
N ALA A 88 19.57 33.05 14.07
CA ALA A 88 18.94 33.25 15.38
C ALA A 88 17.76 32.29 15.60
N ILE A 89 17.06 31.91 14.52
CA ILE A 89 16.01 30.88 14.55
C ILE A 89 16.61 29.51 14.88
N SER A 90 17.76 29.17 14.28
CA SER A 90 18.41 27.88 14.53
C SER A 90 18.84 27.69 16.00
N GLU A 91 19.03 28.79 16.73
CA GLU A 91 19.35 28.80 18.16
C GLU A 91 18.12 28.98 19.08
N ASP A 92 16.91 29.22 18.52
CA ASP A 92 15.69 29.33 19.31
C ASP A 92 15.38 27.98 19.99
N PRO A 93 15.22 27.94 21.33
CA PRO A 93 15.09 26.69 22.05
C PRO A 93 13.81 25.92 21.68
N GLU A 94 12.71 26.61 21.42
CA GLU A 94 11.45 25.97 21.01
C GLU A 94 11.57 25.40 19.59
N TYR A 95 12.15 26.16 18.66
CA TYR A 95 12.44 25.69 17.32
C TYR A 95 13.36 24.46 17.33
N ARG A 96 14.44 24.47 18.11
CA ARG A 96 15.36 23.32 18.22
C ARG A 96 14.68 22.05 18.74
N VAL A 97 13.72 22.17 19.66
CA VAL A 97 12.94 21.02 20.15
C VAL A 97 12.00 20.49 19.06
N LEU A 98 11.34 21.38 18.33
CA LEU A 98 10.47 21.00 17.21
C LEU A 98 11.26 20.33 16.09
N ASP A 99 12.39 20.91 15.70
CA ASP A 99 13.30 20.40 14.68
C ASP A 99 13.84 19.01 15.06
N ALA A 100 14.36 18.85 16.28
CA ALA A 100 14.81 17.54 16.76
C ALA A 100 13.70 16.49 16.80
N SER A 101 12.46 16.89 17.13
CA SER A 101 11.31 16.00 17.10
C SER A 101 10.93 15.62 15.67
N PHE A 102 10.95 16.58 14.74
CA PHE A 102 10.71 16.36 13.32
C PHE A 102 11.73 15.37 12.74
N SER A 103 13.04 15.61 12.92
CA SER A 103 14.08 14.69 12.45
C SER A 103 14.03 13.29 13.08
N ARG A 104 13.44 13.15 14.28
CA ARG A 104 13.19 11.83 14.87
C ARG A 104 12.06 11.10 14.15
N LEU A 105 10.95 11.81 13.89
CA LEU A 105 9.79 11.25 13.21
C LEU A 105 10.11 10.90 11.76
N GLU A 106 10.90 11.72 11.06
CA GLU A 106 11.36 11.40 9.69
C GLU A 106 12.14 10.09 9.64
N ARG A 107 13.02 9.85 10.62
CA ARG A 107 13.76 8.58 10.70
C ARG A 107 12.85 7.39 10.96
N GLU A 108 11.87 7.55 11.86
CA GLU A 108 10.89 6.48 12.14
C GLU A 108 10.01 6.18 10.91
N GLU A 109 9.59 7.22 10.19
CA GLU A 109 8.84 7.09 8.94
C GLU A 109 9.67 6.40 7.86
N ASP A 110 10.93 6.78 7.67
CA ASP A 110 11.81 6.16 6.67
C ASP A 110 12.13 4.70 7.02
N ASP A 111 12.36 4.38 8.29
CA ASP A 111 12.53 3.00 8.76
C ASP A 111 11.30 2.14 8.41
N LEU A 112 10.10 2.66 8.68
CA LEU A 112 8.83 2.01 8.32
C LEU A 112 8.62 1.92 6.80
N ARG A 113 8.98 2.96 6.06
CA ARG A 113 8.93 2.99 4.60
C ARG A 113 9.81 1.89 4.00
N ASN A 114 10.97 1.65 4.58
CA ASN A 114 11.88 0.56 4.21
C ASN A 114 11.38 -0.83 4.69
N GLU A 115 10.59 -0.88 5.76
CA GLU A 115 9.98 -2.12 6.28
C GLU A 115 8.82 -2.63 5.40
N VAL A 116 8.04 -1.73 4.79
CA VAL A 116 6.86 -2.10 3.97
C VAL A 116 7.22 -3.08 2.83
N PRO A 117 8.21 -2.80 1.95
CA PRO A 117 8.55 -3.70 0.85
C PRO A 117 9.13 -5.04 1.31
N THR A 118 9.73 -5.10 2.49
CA THR A 118 10.40 -6.31 3.00
C THR A 118 9.46 -7.19 3.83
N THR A 119 8.34 -6.65 4.31
CA THR A 119 7.32 -7.39 5.08
C THR A 119 6.40 -8.17 4.14
N PRO A 120 6.39 -9.51 4.12
CA PRO A 120 5.57 -10.28 3.18
C PRO A 120 4.07 -10.10 3.45
N ALA A 121 3.27 -9.85 2.40
CA ALA A 121 1.82 -9.98 2.48
C ALA A 121 1.43 -11.47 2.39
N THR A 122 0.60 -11.92 3.33
CA THR A 122 0.12 -13.30 3.41
C THR A 122 -1.33 -13.43 2.95
N THR A 123 -1.96 -12.31 2.60
CA THR A 123 -3.34 -12.22 2.11
C THR A 123 -3.45 -11.19 0.98
N LEU A 124 -4.52 -11.28 0.19
CA LEU A 124 -4.83 -10.24 -0.81
C LEU A 124 -5.01 -8.85 -0.17
N HIS A 125 -5.52 -8.79 1.06
CA HIS A 125 -5.68 -7.53 1.78
C HIS A 125 -4.31 -6.90 2.12
N GLY A 126 -3.30 -7.70 2.46
CA GLY A 126 -1.93 -7.22 2.63
C GLY A 126 -1.32 -6.70 1.33
N VAL A 127 -1.57 -7.39 0.20
CA VAL A 127 -1.15 -6.90 -1.12
C VAL A 127 -1.80 -5.55 -1.44
N ILE A 128 -3.11 -5.43 -1.21
CA ILE A 128 -3.85 -4.17 -1.40
C ILE A 128 -3.33 -3.07 -0.48
N ALA A 129 -2.98 -3.40 0.77
CA ALA A 129 -2.41 -2.43 1.71
C ALA A 129 -1.09 -1.85 1.20
N LYS A 130 -0.18 -2.69 0.66
CA LYS A 130 1.07 -2.23 0.05
C LYS A 130 0.86 -1.32 -1.16
N LEU A 131 -0.06 -1.69 -2.06
CA LEU A 131 -0.38 -0.87 -3.24
C LEU A 131 -1.04 0.46 -2.84
N SER A 132 -1.85 0.45 -1.79
CA SER A 132 -2.45 1.68 -1.25
C SER A 132 -1.38 2.59 -0.63
N ALA A 133 -0.41 2.00 0.08
CA ALA A 133 0.72 2.74 0.65
C ALA A 133 1.59 3.37 -0.45
N TRP A 134 1.92 2.63 -1.51
CA TRP A 134 2.62 3.15 -2.68
C TRP A 134 1.89 4.31 -3.35
N ARG A 135 0.57 4.17 -3.56
CA ARG A 135 -0.23 5.25 -4.15
C ARG A 135 -0.20 6.53 -3.31
N MET A 136 -0.27 6.41 -1.98
CA MET A 136 -0.16 7.57 -1.08
C MET A 136 1.23 8.22 -1.18
N GLU A 137 2.27 7.42 -1.33
CA GLU A 137 3.66 7.87 -1.47
C GLU A 137 3.88 8.59 -2.81
N GLU A 138 3.34 8.07 -3.91
CA GLU A 138 3.34 8.74 -5.23
C GLU A 138 2.57 10.07 -5.21
N GLU A 139 1.39 10.10 -4.58
CA GLU A 139 0.58 11.32 -4.45
C GLU A 139 1.32 12.43 -3.66
N HIS A 140 2.24 12.05 -2.77
CA HIS A 140 2.94 12.98 -1.89
C HIS A 140 4.30 13.44 -2.43
N TYR A 141 5.13 12.51 -2.92
CA TYR A 141 6.48 12.82 -3.39
C TYR A 141 6.58 13.09 -4.91
N GLY A 142 5.46 12.92 -5.63
CA GLY A 142 5.39 13.10 -7.08
C GLY A 142 5.56 11.80 -7.86
N THR A 143 5.57 11.91 -9.18
CA THR A 143 5.57 10.76 -10.08
C THR A 143 6.80 9.87 -9.86
N GLY A 144 6.57 8.57 -9.65
CA GLY A 144 7.64 7.57 -9.53
C GLY A 144 7.95 7.11 -8.11
N GLY A 145 6.96 7.12 -7.22
CA GLY A 145 7.07 6.57 -5.87
C GLY A 145 7.80 5.22 -5.80
N ASP A 146 8.45 4.93 -4.68
CA ASP A 146 9.36 3.82 -4.46
C ASP A 146 8.86 2.49 -5.06
N GLU A 147 9.47 2.12 -6.19
CA GLU A 147 9.12 0.93 -6.98
C GLU A 147 9.20 -0.37 -6.17
N ARG A 148 9.96 -0.38 -5.07
CA ARG A 148 10.06 -1.55 -4.17
C ARG A 148 8.70 -1.95 -3.62
N PHE A 149 7.78 -1.01 -3.41
CA PHE A 149 6.42 -1.33 -2.95
C PHE A 149 5.67 -2.16 -3.98
N VAL A 150 5.68 -1.73 -5.24
CA VAL A 150 4.98 -2.41 -6.35
C VAL A 150 5.62 -3.77 -6.63
N GLN A 151 6.94 -3.83 -6.72
CA GLN A 151 7.65 -5.09 -6.96
C GLN A 151 7.39 -6.12 -5.85
N SER A 152 7.36 -5.67 -4.59
CA SER A 152 7.03 -6.50 -3.45
C SER A 152 5.57 -6.99 -3.48
N ALA A 153 4.62 -6.11 -3.75
CA ALA A 153 3.21 -6.45 -3.86
C ALA A 153 2.93 -7.45 -5.00
N LEU A 154 3.57 -7.29 -6.16
CA LEU A 154 3.47 -8.24 -7.28
C LEU A 154 4.08 -9.60 -6.94
N SER A 155 5.20 -9.62 -6.23
CA SER A 155 5.85 -10.85 -5.77
C SER A 155 4.96 -11.61 -4.77
N ASP A 156 4.36 -10.89 -3.82
CA ASP A 156 3.39 -11.46 -2.88
C ASP A 156 2.14 -11.98 -3.59
N LEU A 157 1.59 -11.23 -4.54
CA LEU A 157 0.43 -11.65 -5.33
C LEU A 157 0.74 -12.95 -6.10
N ARG A 158 1.90 -13.03 -6.75
CA ARG A 158 2.34 -14.23 -7.47
C ARG A 158 2.43 -15.42 -6.53
N ARG A 159 2.98 -15.24 -5.33
CA ARG A 159 3.04 -16.28 -4.29
C ARG A 159 1.64 -16.72 -3.84
N LEU A 160 0.72 -15.77 -3.66
CA LEU A 160 -0.65 -16.06 -3.24
C LEU A 160 -1.47 -16.77 -4.32
N VAL A 161 -1.18 -16.56 -5.60
CA VAL A 161 -1.87 -17.22 -6.71
C VAL A 161 -1.26 -18.59 -7.02
N HIS A 162 0.07 -18.70 -7.07
CA HIS A 162 0.76 -19.91 -7.53
C HIS A 162 1.31 -20.79 -6.39
N GLY A 163 1.31 -20.30 -5.15
CA GLY A 163 2.07 -20.91 -4.05
C GLY A 163 3.58 -20.66 -4.19
N ASP A 164 4.37 -21.12 -3.21
CA ASP A 164 5.84 -20.96 -3.21
C ASP A 164 6.55 -21.73 -4.34
N ALA A 165 5.87 -22.67 -4.99
CA ALA A 165 6.44 -23.49 -6.06
C ALA A 165 6.58 -22.76 -7.41
N GLY A 166 6.05 -21.53 -7.55
CA GLY A 166 5.95 -20.86 -8.84
C GLY A 166 5.01 -21.60 -9.81
N PRO A 167 4.71 -21.03 -10.99
CA PRO A 167 4.01 -21.78 -12.02
C PRO A 167 4.89 -22.99 -12.38
N ALA A 168 4.39 -24.20 -12.10
CA ALA A 168 5.02 -25.41 -12.61
C ALA A 168 5.20 -25.21 -14.11
N ALA A 169 6.45 -25.28 -14.59
CA ALA A 169 6.74 -25.27 -16.00
C ALA A 169 6.01 -26.46 -16.62
N ASP A 170 4.87 -26.22 -17.24
CA ASP A 170 4.13 -27.19 -18.03
C ASP A 170 4.80 -27.32 -19.43
N GLU A 171 6.12 -27.50 -19.41
CA GLU A 171 6.91 -27.86 -20.58
C GLU A 171 7.15 -29.37 -20.54
N GLY A 172 6.25 -30.12 -21.19
CA GLY A 172 6.55 -31.50 -21.56
C GLY A 172 5.40 -32.50 -21.46
N ARG A 173 4.21 -32.21 -22.01
CA ARG A 173 3.28 -33.29 -22.35
C ARG A 173 2.43 -33.05 -23.60
N ALA A 174 3.13 -32.84 -24.71
CA ALA A 174 2.72 -33.25 -26.05
C ALA A 174 4.03 -33.60 -26.79
N ALA A 175 4.27 -34.76 -27.38
CA ALA A 175 3.41 -35.81 -27.87
C ALA A 175 4.08 -37.18 -27.68
N ALA A 176 3.25 -38.19 -27.46
CA ALA A 176 3.57 -39.59 -27.76
C ALA A 176 3.37 -39.85 -29.25
#